data_AF-A0A2D7N9H4-F1
#
_entry.id   AF-A0A2D7N9H4-F1
#
_cell.length_a   1.000
_cell.length_b   1.000
_cell.length_c   1.000
_cell.angle_alpha   90.00
_cell.angle_beta   90.00
_cell.angle_gamma   90.00
#
_symmetry.space_group_name_H-M   'P 1'
#
loop_
_entity.id
_entity.type
_entity.pdbx_description
1 polymer ?
#
loop_
_entity_poly.entity_id
_entity_poly.type
_entity_poly.pdbx_seq_one_letter_code
_entity_poly.pdbx_strand_id
1 'polypeptide(L)'
;MKHTILLFPLIFVGNIIANSYTISGVVSDKVTNKPLIGANVYVEGTSIGAAANNKGKYSITGLKEGSYVIKASYIGYNSFSDSLLISGDNKNFALDFNLSYTTIEGNEVIVTAQAKGQMDAINKQLNAKSLVNIISSDRIQELPDANAAETVARVPGVSIRREGGEGNKVVIRGLSPKYNNITVNGVKLASTDNDDRSTDLSMISQYMLDGIEVTKAGTPDQDSDVLGGTVNFLLKKAEPGFHGNIITQGMHNGLRNTYNDNKFVVDLSNRFFRDQLGVLMQVDLENRNRGSNEVGTGYYLQGATLDTANPLYLSSLNLNDWIRLNDRQNTLQVFDFNFPNGNISYSNLNSNIDKDITRYSQSYDLLGNNRFMSSSEGVNSIQVLTESWKLNLSNEDLVFDAYHSFSNSVNNDKYYNFSFREQDAYDSTVMDRSISFVQDVAIHDTGKTILNQYDF
;
A
#
# COMPACT_ATOMS: atom_id res chain seq x y z
N MET A 1 -59.29 49.01 -35.91
CA MET A 1 -57.91 48.83 -35.40
C MET A 1 -57.23 47.82 -36.31
N LYS A 2 -56.11 48.19 -36.93
CA LYS A 2 -55.38 47.36 -37.91
C LYS A 2 -54.63 46.26 -37.14
N HIS A 3 -54.95 44.99 -37.39
CA HIS A 3 -54.17 43.86 -36.87
C HIS A 3 -53.04 43.55 -37.84
N THR A 4 -51.84 44.01 -37.50
CA THR A 4 -50.59 43.66 -38.17
C THR A 4 -50.21 42.24 -37.77
N ILE A 5 -50.33 41.29 -38.70
CA ILE A 5 -49.82 39.93 -38.54
C ILE A 5 -48.30 39.97 -38.72
N LEU A 6 -47.55 39.67 -37.66
CA LEU A 6 -46.10 39.54 -37.65
C LEU A 6 -45.75 38.08 -38.00
N LEU A 7 -45.18 37.86 -39.18
CA LEU A 7 -44.73 36.53 -39.63
C LEU A 7 -43.32 36.28 -39.09
N PHE A 8 -43.16 35.31 -38.19
CA PHE A 8 -41.86 34.87 -37.67
C PHE A 8 -41.28 33.79 -38.61
N PRO A 9 -40.08 33.93 -39.18
CA PRO A 9 -39.50 32.87 -40.00
C PRO A 9 -38.99 31.75 -39.09
N LEU A 10 -39.49 30.54 -39.32
CA LEU A 10 -39.04 29.32 -38.67
C LEU A 10 -37.68 28.92 -39.28
N ILE A 11 -36.58 29.18 -38.58
CA ILE A 11 -35.23 28.71 -38.98
C ILE A 11 -35.18 27.20 -38.71
N PHE A 12 -35.18 26.42 -39.79
CA PHE A 12 -34.94 24.98 -39.73
C PHE A 12 -33.44 24.75 -39.48
N VAL A 13 -33.07 24.42 -38.25
CA VAL A 13 -31.72 23.93 -37.93
C VAL A 13 -31.64 22.48 -38.39
N GLY A 14 -31.09 22.25 -39.58
CA GLY A 14 -30.74 20.92 -40.03
C GLY A 14 -29.65 20.35 -39.13
N ASN A 15 -29.93 19.24 -38.45
CA ASN A 15 -28.89 18.46 -37.78
C ASN A 15 -27.96 17.88 -38.86
N ILE A 16 -26.77 18.46 -39.00
CA ILE A 16 -25.69 17.83 -39.76
C ILE A 16 -25.21 16.64 -38.92
N ILE A 17 -25.71 15.44 -39.20
CA ILE A 17 -25.12 14.21 -38.69
C ILE A 17 -23.78 14.07 -39.43
N ALA A 18 -22.69 14.42 -38.76
CA ALA A 18 -21.37 14.07 -39.25
C ALA A 18 -21.25 12.54 -39.26
N ASN A 19 -20.97 11.94 -40.43
CA ASN A 19 -20.63 10.52 -40.52
C ASN A 19 -19.27 10.30 -39.89
N SER A 20 -19.26 9.91 -38.62
CA SER A 20 -18.07 9.45 -37.92
C SER A 20 -17.96 7.93 -38.01
N TYR A 21 -16.75 7.48 -38.34
CA TYR A 21 -16.34 6.09 -38.31
C TYR A 21 -15.60 5.80 -36.99
N THR A 22 -15.68 4.55 -36.54
CA THR A 22 -15.06 4.05 -35.32
C THR A 22 -14.15 2.88 -35.63
N ILE A 23 -12.95 2.87 -35.06
CA ILE A 23 -12.06 1.71 -35.04
C ILE A 23 -11.99 1.18 -33.61
N SER A 24 -12.23 -0.12 -33.42
CA SER A 24 -12.09 -0.78 -32.11
C SER A 24 -11.28 -2.06 -32.22
N GLY A 25 -10.72 -2.52 -31.11
CA GLY A 25 -9.95 -3.76 -31.08
C GLY A 25 -9.26 -3.99 -29.74
N VAL A 26 -8.40 -5.00 -29.68
CA VAL A 26 -7.64 -5.41 -28.50
C VAL A 26 -6.14 -5.29 -28.76
N VAL A 27 -5.41 -4.72 -27.80
CA VAL A 27 -3.94 -4.78 -27.74
C VAL A 27 -3.52 -5.85 -26.75
N SER A 28 -2.74 -6.83 -27.21
CA SER A 28 -2.25 -7.94 -26.38
C SER A 28 -0.77 -8.27 -26.64
N ASP A 29 -0.15 -8.96 -25.68
CA ASP A 29 1.18 -9.54 -25.82
C ASP A 29 1.13 -10.73 -26.79
N LYS A 30 1.99 -10.72 -27.82
CA LYS A 30 2.01 -11.74 -28.87
C LYS A 30 2.31 -13.17 -28.37
N VAL A 31 3.03 -13.32 -27.26
CA VAL A 31 3.46 -14.62 -26.72
C VAL A 31 2.48 -15.10 -25.66
N THR A 32 2.13 -14.24 -24.70
CA THR A 32 1.32 -14.65 -23.55
C THR A 32 -0.18 -14.44 -23.78
N ASN A 33 -0.59 -13.75 -24.85
CA ASN A 33 -1.97 -13.28 -25.11
C ASN A 33 -2.57 -12.50 -23.93
N LYS A 34 -1.73 -11.96 -23.03
CA LYS A 34 -2.18 -11.14 -21.90
C LYS A 34 -2.55 -9.76 -22.46
N PRO A 35 -3.69 -9.16 -22.07
CA PRO A 35 -4.07 -7.83 -22.52
C PRO A 35 -3.10 -6.76 -21.99
N LEU A 36 -2.73 -5.80 -22.84
CA LEU A 36 -1.82 -4.71 -22.48
C LEU A 36 -2.62 -3.48 -22.02
N ILE A 37 -2.83 -3.39 -20.71
CA ILE A 37 -3.63 -2.33 -20.07
C ILE A 37 -2.91 -0.99 -20.21
N GLY A 38 -3.58 -0.01 -20.81
CA GLY A 38 -3.02 1.33 -21.05
C GLY A 38 -2.19 1.46 -22.34
N ALA A 39 -2.28 0.51 -23.26
CA ALA A 39 -1.63 0.66 -24.57
C ALA A 39 -2.20 1.83 -25.36
N ASN A 40 -1.31 2.65 -25.92
CA ASN A 40 -1.67 3.80 -26.71
C ASN A 40 -1.89 3.37 -28.15
N VAL A 41 -3.12 3.55 -28.65
CA VAL A 41 -3.43 3.34 -30.06
C VAL A 41 -3.82 4.67 -30.67
N TYR A 42 -3.15 5.07 -31.74
CA TYR A 42 -3.34 6.38 -32.33
C TYR A 42 -3.19 6.36 -33.85
N VAL A 43 -3.82 7.33 -34.50
CA VAL A 43 -3.71 7.54 -35.93
C VAL A 43 -2.45 8.35 -36.20
N GLU A 44 -1.51 7.76 -36.94
CA GLU A 44 -0.23 8.39 -37.27
C GLU A 44 -0.42 9.71 -38.02
N GLY A 45 0.31 10.75 -37.60
CA GLY A 45 0.19 12.10 -38.17
C GLY A 45 -0.99 12.92 -37.63
N THR A 46 -1.74 12.42 -36.64
CA THR A 46 -2.84 13.17 -35.99
C THR A 46 -2.73 13.11 -34.46
N SER A 47 -3.56 13.89 -33.76
CA SER A 47 -3.75 13.80 -32.31
C SER A 47 -4.89 12.85 -31.90
N ILE A 48 -5.44 12.09 -32.84
CA ILE A 48 -6.58 11.20 -32.62
C ILE A 48 -6.05 9.84 -32.15
N GLY A 49 -6.52 9.39 -30.98
CA GLY A 49 -6.13 8.09 -30.41
C GLY A 49 -6.93 7.76 -29.15
N ALA A 50 -6.68 6.57 -28.62
CA ALA A 50 -7.29 6.06 -27.41
C ALA A 50 -6.30 5.16 -26.65
N ALA A 51 -6.41 5.16 -25.32
CA ALA A 51 -5.71 4.20 -24.48
C ALA A 51 -6.56 2.93 -24.30
N ALA A 52 -5.91 1.78 -24.29
CA ALA A 52 -6.54 0.50 -24.06
C ALA A 52 -6.96 0.32 -22.58
N ASN A 53 -8.13 -0.28 -22.34
CA ASN A 53 -8.69 -0.46 -21.00
C ASN A 53 -8.11 -1.70 -20.25
N ASN A 54 -8.71 -2.08 -19.12
CA ASN A 54 -8.30 -3.23 -18.30
C ASN A 54 -8.36 -4.60 -19.00
N LYS A 55 -9.05 -4.70 -20.15
CA LYS A 55 -9.12 -5.88 -21.02
C LYS A 55 -8.30 -5.70 -22.29
N GLY A 56 -7.46 -4.66 -22.37
CA GLY A 56 -6.67 -4.33 -23.56
C GLY A 56 -7.52 -3.76 -24.71
N LYS A 57 -8.82 -3.49 -24.50
CA LYS A 57 -9.70 -2.98 -25.56
C LYS A 57 -9.54 -1.47 -25.75
N TYR A 58 -9.51 -1.01 -26.99
CA TYR A 58 -9.49 0.39 -27.36
C TYR A 58 -10.63 0.73 -28.34
N SER A 59 -11.01 2.01 -28.42
CA SER A 59 -11.97 2.52 -29.40
C SER A 59 -11.63 3.96 -29.78
N ILE A 60 -11.41 4.20 -31.08
CA ILE A 60 -11.12 5.50 -31.67
C ILE A 60 -12.33 5.90 -32.51
N THR A 61 -13.04 6.96 -32.11
CA THR A 61 -14.24 7.47 -32.80
C THR A 61 -13.92 8.78 -33.54
N GLY A 62 -14.79 9.18 -34.46
CA GLY A 62 -14.70 10.49 -35.11
C GLY A 62 -13.84 10.54 -36.37
N LEU A 63 -13.53 9.38 -36.96
CA LEU A 63 -12.76 9.29 -38.19
C LEU A 63 -13.66 9.55 -39.40
N LYS A 64 -13.09 10.12 -40.47
CA LYS A 64 -13.76 10.29 -41.77
C LYS A 64 -13.29 9.21 -42.74
N GLU A 65 -13.97 9.04 -43.87
CA GLU A 65 -13.47 8.18 -44.95
C GLU A 65 -12.05 8.58 -45.36
N GLY A 66 -11.22 7.58 -45.57
CA GLY A 66 -9.80 7.77 -45.89
C GLY A 66 -8.93 6.60 -45.45
N SER A 67 -7.68 6.61 -45.91
CA SER A 67 -6.66 5.67 -45.47
C SER A 67 -5.93 6.21 -44.26
N TYR A 68 -5.84 5.40 -43.21
CA TYR A 68 -5.12 5.73 -41.98
C TYR A 68 -4.05 4.68 -41.70
N VAL A 69 -2.95 5.12 -41.09
CA VAL A 69 -1.99 4.23 -40.44
C VAL A 69 -2.28 4.29 -38.95
N ILE A 70 -2.69 3.17 -38.37
CA ILE A 70 -3.00 3.05 -36.96
C ILE A 70 -1.79 2.42 -36.28
N LYS A 71 -1.28 3.09 -35.26
CA LYS A 71 -0.09 2.67 -34.52
C LYS A 71 -0.45 2.36 -33.08
N ALA A 72 -0.03 1.19 -32.62
CA ALA A 72 -0.12 0.78 -31.23
C ALA A 72 1.27 0.80 -30.58
N SER A 73 1.37 1.41 -29.39
CA SER A 73 2.60 1.46 -28.60
C SER A 73 2.33 1.13 -27.13
N TYR A 74 3.29 0.42 -26.52
CA TYR A 74 3.32 0.08 -25.11
C TYR A 74 4.78 0.13 -24.64
N ILE A 75 5.04 0.70 -23.47
CA ILE A 75 6.42 0.80 -22.98
C ILE A 75 7.01 -0.62 -22.85
N GLY A 76 8.18 -0.83 -23.45
CA GLY A 76 8.89 -2.11 -23.57
C GLY A 76 8.40 -3.09 -24.61
N TYR A 77 7.53 -2.65 -25.50
CA TYR A 77 7.16 -3.43 -26.68
C TYR A 77 7.57 -2.65 -27.92
N ASN A 78 7.87 -3.39 -28.98
CA ASN A 78 8.04 -2.80 -30.29
C ASN A 78 6.67 -2.27 -30.76
N SER A 79 6.63 -0.99 -31.12
CA SER A 79 5.40 -0.40 -31.67
C SER A 79 5.05 -1.08 -32.99
N PHE A 80 3.78 -1.40 -33.20
CA PHE A 80 3.28 -1.98 -34.45
C PHE A 80 2.36 -0.99 -35.14
N SER A 81 2.49 -0.88 -36.45
CA SER A 81 1.63 -0.03 -37.29
C SER A 81 0.93 -0.89 -38.32
N ASP A 82 -0.35 -0.66 -38.52
CA ASP A 82 -1.13 -1.29 -39.60
C ASP A 82 -1.93 -0.24 -40.36
N SER A 83 -2.11 -0.45 -41.66
CA SER A 83 -2.84 0.47 -42.53
C SER A 83 -4.29 0.00 -42.71
N LEU A 84 -5.25 0.90 -42.50
CA LEU A 84 -6.67 0.62 -42.64
C LEU A 84 -7.31 1.63 -43.60
N LEU A 85 -8.04 1.13 -44.60
CA LEU A 85 -8.88 1.95 -45.47
C LEU A 85 -10.31 1.99 -44.88
N ILE A 86 -10.76 3.19 -44.51
CA ILE A 86 -12.13 3.43 -44.06
C ILE A 86 -12.95 3.87 -45.28
N SER A 87 -13.86 3.01 -45.73
CA SER A 87 -14.78 3.28 -46.85
C SER A 87 -16.06 2.44 -46.75
N GLY A 88 -17.16 2.98 -47.26
CA GLY A 88 -18.45 2.28 -47.38
C GLY A 88 -19.39 2.51 -46.20
N ASP A 89 -20.58 1.90 -46.24
CA ASP A 89 -21.66 2.17 -45.28
C ASP A 89 -21.39 1.63 -43.86
N ASN A 90 -20.39 0.77 -43.70
CA ASN A 90 -20.03 0.22 -42.39
C ASN A 90 -19.27 1.25 -41.55
N LYS A 91 -19.89 1.69 -40.44
CA LYS A 91 -19.32 2.71 -39.56
C LYS A 91 -18.31 2.17 -38.53
N ASN A 92 -18.20 0.85 -38.37
CA ASN A 92 -17.34 0.22 -37.36
C ASN A 92 -16.32 -0.72 -38.00
N PHE A 93 -15.04 -0.50 -37.70
CA PHE A 93 -13.92 -1.31 -38.17
C PHE A 93 -13.20 -1.95 -36.98
N ALA A 94 -12.81 -3.22 -37.13
CA ALA A 94 -12.06 -3.94 -36.10
C ALA A 94 -10.59 -4.07 -36.48
N LEU A 95 -9.67 -3.79 -35.55
CA LEU A 95 -8.23 -3.96 -35.75
C LEU A 95 -7.55 -4.36 -34.43
N ASP A 96 -6.99 -5.55 -34.37
CA ASP A 96 -6.30 -6.05 -33.17
C ASP A 96 -4.78 -5.91 -33.32
N PHE A 97 -4.09 -5.61 -32.22
CA PHE A 97 -2.65 -5.44 -32.17
C PHE A 97 -2.00 -6.48 -31.24
N ASN A 98 -1.09 -7.28 -31.81
CA ASN A 98 -0.30 -8.26 -31.05
C ASN A 98 1.15 -7.77 -30.97
N LEU A 99 1.48 -7.07 -29.89
CA LEU A 99 2.79 -6.44 -29.73
C LEU A 99 3.83 -7.46 -29.27
N SER A 100 5.05 -7.33 -29.80
CA SER A 100 6.20 -8.14 -29.38
C SER A 100 7.04 -7.36 -28.39
N TYR A 101 7.43 -7.99 -27.29
CA TYR A 101 8.30 -7.38 -26.28
C TYR A 101 9.62 -6.93 -26.91
N THR A 102 10.14 -5.78 -26.50
CA THR A 102 11.41 -5.25 -27.00
C THR A 102 12.55 -5.98 -26.28
N THR A 103 13.07 -7.02 -26.91
CA THR A 103 14.35 -7.60 -26.51
C THR A 103 15.44 -6.71 -27.08
N ILE A 104 16.22 -6.06 -26.22
CA ILE A 104 17.49 -5.44 -26.64
C ILE A 104 18.31 -6.57 -27.25
N GLU A 105 18.56 -6.53 -28.57
CA GLU A 105 19.35 -7.55 -29.26
C GLU A 105 20.78 -7.56 -28.69
N GLY A 106 21.06 -8.61 -27.92
CA GLY A 106 22.35 -8.90 -27.36
C GLY A 106 22.24 -10.10 -26.43
N ASN A 107 22.32 -11.31 -26.99
CA ASN A 107 22.30 -12.63 -26.36
C ASN A 107 21.14 -12.88 -25.40
N GLU A 108 20.17 -13.70 -25.84
CA GLU A 108 19.11 -14.37 -25.04
C GLU A 108 19.11 -14.01 -23.55
N VAL A 109 18.63 -12.80 -23.24
CA VAL A 109 18.35 -12.42 -21.87
C VAL A 109 16.97 -12.99 -21.62
N ILE A 110 16.91 -14.03 -20.79
CA ILE A 110 15.67 -14.43 -20.12
C ILE A 110 15.18 -13.17 -19.41
N VAL A 111 14.20 -12.47 -19.99
CA VAL A 111 13.57 -11.32 -19.33
C VAL A 111 12.85 -11.91 -18.11
N THR A 112 13.48 -11.75 -16.95
CA THR A 112 12.90 -12.16 -15.67
C THR A 112 11.57 -11.44 -15.48
N ALA A 113 10.54 -12.15 -14.99
CA ALA A 113 9.18 -11.64 -14.77
C ALA A 113 9.13 -10.23 -14.15
N GLN A 114 10.12 -9.92 -13.29
CA GLN A 114 10.35 -8.64 -12.62
C GLN A 114 10.26 -7.38 -13.50
N ALA A 115 10.81 -7.43 -14.72
CA ALA A 115 10.80 -6.26 -15.61
C ALA A 115 9.40 -6.00 -16.18
N LYS A 116 8.60 -7.04 -16.42
CA LYS A 116 7.28 -6.93 -17.06
C LYS A 116 6.25 -6.32 -16.11
N GLY A 117 6.18 -6.79 -14.84
CA GLY A 117 5.23 -6.26 -13.86
C GLY A 117 5.42 -4.78 -13.56
N GLN A 118 6.68 -4.33 -13.49
CA GLN A 118 6.99 -2.91 -13.26
C GLN A 118 6.57 -2.01 -14.44
N MET A 119 6.63 -2.52 -15.66
CA MET A 119 6.27 -1.76 -16.85
C MET A 119 4.76 -1.66 -17.01
N ASP A 120 4.02 -2.72 -16.67
CA ASP A 120 2.56 -2.68 -16.60
C ASP A 120 2.09 -1.64 -15.56
N ALA A 121 2.75 -1.56 -14.40
CA ALA A 121 2.46 -0.54 -13.38
C ALA A 121 2.72 0.89 -13.88
N ILE A 122 3.81 1.12 -14.61
CA ILE A 122 4.13 2.44 -15.21
C ILE A 122 3.08 2.83 -16.25
N ASN A 123 2.71 1.91 -17.15
CA ASN A 123 1.69 2.20 -18.16
C ASN A 123 0.34 2.51 -17.52
N LYS A 124 -0.09 1.77 -16.49
CA LYS A 124 -1.30 2.10 -15.73
C LYS A 124 -1.22 3.50 -15.09
N GLN A 125 -0.08 3.86 -14.51
CA GLN A 125 0.13 5.17 -13.91
C GLN A 125 0.05 6.32 -14.94
N LEU A 126 0.66 6.16 -16.12
CA LEU A 126 0.63 7.18 -17.18
C LEU A 126 -0.77 7.42 -17.76
N ASN A 127 -1.62 6.41 -17.74
CA ASN A 127 -2.99 6.48 -18.25
C ASN A 127 -4.02 6.84 -17.17
N ALA A 128 -3.61 6.96 -15.91
CA ALA A 128 -4.51 7.30 -14.82
C ALA A 128 -5.00 8.76 -14.96
N LYS A 129 -6.31 8.97 -14.74
CA LYS A 129 -6.92 10.31 -14.75
C LYS A 129 -6.53 11.17 -13.53
N SER A 130 -5.84 10.60 -12.55
CA SER A 130 -5.41 11.22 -11.30
C SER A 130 -3.97 10.87 -10.97
N LEU A 131 -3.37 11.59 -10.02
CA LEU A 131 -2.03 11.33 -9.51
C LEU A 131 -2.03 10.07 -8.64
N VAL A 132 -1.77 8.94 -9.30
CA VAL A 132 -1.65 7.61 -8.69
C VAL A 132 -0.19 7.17 -8.76
N ASN A 133 0.29 6.46 -7.74
CA ASN A 133 1.53 5.71 -7.81
C ASN A 133 1.26 4.22 -7.64
N ILE A 134 1.77 3.41 -8.56
CA ILE A 134 1.54 1.97 -8.57
C ILE A 134 2.87 1.24 -8.35
N ILE A 135 2.92 0.37 -7.35
CA ILE A 135 4.05 -0.53 -7.07
C ILE A 135 3.62 -1.94 -7.46
N SER A 136 4.40 -2.60 -8.32
CA SER A 136 4.19 -4.00 -8.73
C SER A 136 4.71 -4.99 -7.68
N SER A 137 4.12 -6.18 -7.58
CA SER A 137 4.58 -7.27 -6.68
C SER A 137 6.05 -7.60 -6.82
N ASP A 138 6.59 -7.50 -8.03
CA ASP A 138 8.01 -7.64 -8.33
C ASP A 138 8.85 -6.60 -7.57
N ARG A 139 8.45 -5.32 -7.65
CA ARG A 139 9.10 -4.22 -6.92
C ARG A 139 8.84 -4.26 -5.42
N ILE A 140 7.73 -4.86 -4.98
CA ILE A 140 7.46 -5.16 -3.56
C ILE A 140 8.52 -6.13 -3.05
N GLN A 141 8.72 -7.23 -3.76
CA GLN A 141 9.58 -8.35 -3.36
C GLN A 141 11.09 -8.13 -3.60
N GLU A 142 11.48 -7.07 -4.31
CA GLU A 142 12.89 -6.67 -4.48
C GLU A 142 13.62 -6.44 -3.15
N LEU A 143 12.89 -6.02 -2.12
CA LEU A 143 13.44 -5.81 -0.79
C LEU A 143 12.67 -6.67 0.23
N PRO A 144 13.37 -7.24 1.23
CA PRO A 144 12.73 -8.00 2.28
C PRO A 144 12.10 -7.05 3.31
N ASP A 145 11.04 -6.32 2.92
CA ASP A 145 10.33 -5.47 3.88
C ASP A 145 9.63 -6.32 4.94
N ALA A 146 9.48 -5.73 6.13
CA ALA A 146 8.83 -6.38 7.25
C ALA A 146 7.32 -6.60 7.05
N ASN A 147 6.66 -5.66 6.39
CA ASN A 147 5.21 -5.63 6.22
C ASN A 147 4.81 -4.68 5.08
N ALA A 148 3.52 -4.62 4.79
CA ALA A 148 2.95 -3.78 3.75
C ALA A 148 3.26 -2.28 3.92
N ALA A 149 3.28 -1.75 5.15
CA ALA A 149 3.53 -0.32 5.42
C ALA A 149 4.92 0.13 4.95
N GLU A 150 5.95 -0.66 5.24
CA GLU A 150 7.34 -0.39 4.81
C GLU A 150 7.44 -0.33 3.28
N THR A 151 6.68 -1.18 2.57
CA THR A 151 6.59 -1.13 1.12
C THR A 151 5.94 0.17 0.62
N VAL A 152 4.84 0.63 1.23
CA VAL A 152 4.19 1.92 0.86
C VAL A 152 5.13 3.10 1.07
N ALA A 153 6.02 3.05 2.08
CA ALA A 153 6.96 4.12 2.39
C ALA A 153 7.92 4.44 1.24
N ARG A 154 8.06 3.54 0.25
CA ARG A 154 8.85 3.79 -0.97
C ARG A 154 8.20 4.76 -1.94
N VAL A 155 6.93 5.09 -1.76
CA VAL A 155 6.22 6.03 -2.63
C VAL A 155 6.60 7.48 -2.28
N PRO A 156 6.99 8.32 -3.26
CA PRO A 156 7.33 9.72 -3.00
C PRO A 156 6.18 10.49 -2.33
N GLY A 157 6.48 11.29 -1.29
CA GLY A 157 5.46 12.04 -0.55
C GLY A 157 4.61 11.19 0.40
N VAL A 158 4.99 9.92 0.60
CA VAL A 158 4.49 9.06 1.66
C VAL A 158 5.59 8.89 2.70
N SER A 159 5.22 8.98 3.97
CA SER A 159 6.05 8.57 5.09
C SER A 159 5.26 7.58 5.95
N ILE A 160 5.92 6.97 6.92
CA ILE A 160 5.28 6.03 7.83
C ILE A 160 5.59 6.37 9.28
N ARG A 161 4.65 6.06 10.16
CA ARG A 161 4.94 5.93 11.58
C ARG A 161 5.53 4.55 11.84
N ARG A 162 6.47 4.51 12.78
CA ARG A 162 7.11 3.27 13.21
C ARG A 162 6.85 3.01 14.68
N GLU A 163 6.79 1.74 15.01
CA GLU A 163 6.76 1.20 16.36
C GLU A 163 7.81 0.09 16.44
N GLY A 164 8.75 0.16 17.40
CA GLY A 164 9.81 -0.85 17.51
C GLY A 164 10.69 -0.99 16.26
N GLY A 165 10.92 0.11 15.55
CA GLY A 165 11.68 0.12 14.30
C GLY A 165 10.93 -0.50 13.11
N GLU A 166 9.62 -0.73 13.23
CA GLU A 166 8.79 -1.29 12.18
C GLU A 166 7.65 -0.33 11.79
N GLY A 167 7.49 -0.08 10.49
CA GLY A 167 6.39 0.69 9.93
C GLY A 167 5.04 0.10 10.26
N ASN A 168 4.13 0.90 10.80
CA ASN A 168 2.80 0.42 11.14
C ASN A 168 1.66 1.29 10.59
N LYS A 169 1.90 2.57 10.30
CA LYS A 169 0.86 3.45 9.71
C LYS A 169 1.42 4.33 8.62
N VAL A 170 0.58 4.66 7.65
CA VAL A 170 0.94 5.51 6.51
C VAL A 170 0.53 6.96 6.75
N VAL A 171 1.41 7.88 6.36
CA VAL A 171 1.25 9.34 6.38
C VAL A 171 1.42 9.83 4.95
N ILE A 172 0.40 10.47 4.38
CA ILE A 172 0.44 11.00 3.01
C ILE A 172 0.53 12.51 3.09
N ARG A 173 1.54 13.12 2.45
CA ARG A 173 1.76 14.58 2.41
C ARG A 173 1.76 15.26 3.80
N GLY A 174 2.27 14.56 4.82
CA GLY A 174 2.37 15.08 6.19
C GLY A 174 1.06 15.08 6.97
N LEU A 175 -0.05 14.60 6.40
CA LEU A 175 -1.33 14.50 7.10
C LEU A 175 -1.35 13.24 7.97
N SER A 176 -1.81 13.43 9.22
CA SER A 176 -1.92 12.35 10.23
C SER A 176 -2.62 11.11 9.66
N PRO A 177 -2.22 9.87 10.05
CA PRO A 177 -2.75 8.64 9.48
C PRO A 177 -4.28 8.53 9.47
N LYS A 178 -4.96 9.14 10.46
CA LYS A 178 -6.43 9.19 10.55
C LYS A 178 -7.12 9.91 9.40
N TYR A 179 -6.38 10.64 8.56
CA TYR A 179 -6.90 11.34 7.38
C TYR A 179 -6.69 10.58 6.08
N ASN A 180 -6.05 9.41 6.14
CA ASN A 180 -5.81 8.54 5.00
C ASN A 180 -6.87 7.43 4.99
N ASN A 181 -7.20 6.95 3.81
CA ASN A 181 -8.08 5.80 3.63
C ASN A 181 -7.24 4.60 3.20
N ILE A 182 -7.46 3.46 3.84
CA ILE A 182 -6.77 2.21 3.50
C ILE A 182 -7.80 1.22 3.00
N THR A 183 -7.54 0.66 1.81
CA THR A 183 -8.37 -0.35 1.19
C THR A 183 -7.56 -1.57 0.79
N VAL A 184 -8.20 -2.74 0.74
CA VAL A 184 -7.67 -3.97 0.17
C VAL A 184 -8.61 -4.41 -0.95
N ASN A 185 -8.11 -4.49 -2.18
CA ASN A 185 -8.92 -4.66 -3.37
C ASN A 185 -10.10 -3.68 -3.40
N GLY A 186 -9.91 -2.42 -3.00
CA GLY A 186 -10.97 -1.41 -2.92
C GLY A 186 -11.96 -1.57 -1.76
N VAL A 187 -11.88 -2.62 -0.95
CA VAL A 187 -12.66 -2.76 0.29
C VAL A 187 -11.95 -1.98 1.40
N LYS A 188 -12.66 -1.05 2.03
CA LYS A 188 -12.12 -0.28 3.17
C LYS A 188 -11.79 -1.19 4.34
N LEU A 189 -10.56 -1.10 4.83
CA LEU A 189 -10.16 -1.77 6.05
C LEU A 189 -10.76 -1.05 7.26
N ALA A 190 -11.27 -1.83 8.22
CA ALA A 190 -11.71 -1.29 9.49
C ALA A 190 -10.53 -0.69 10.28
N SER A 191 -10.80 0.38 11.04
CA SER A 191 -9.79 1.00 11.90
C SER A 191 -9.33 0.03 12.98
N THR A 192 -8.04 0.07 13.31
CA THR A 192 -7.45 -0.81 14.34
C THR A 192 -6.87 0.01 15.51
N ASP A 193 -6.91 1.34 15.44
CA ASP A 193 -6.53 2.19 16.56
C ASP A 193 -7.71 2.38 17.53
N ASN A 194 -7.42 2.59 18.81
CA ASN A 194 -8.42 2.76 19.86
C ASN A 194 -9.03 4.17 19.87
N ASP A 195 -8.27 5.19 19.43
CA ASP A 195 -8.62 6.60 19.61
C ASP A 195 -8.90 7.34 18.29
N ASP A 196 -8.59 6.70 17.14
CA ASP A 196 -8.84 7.30 15.84
C ASP A 196 -9.21 6.26 14.75
N ARG A 197 -9.49 6.77 13.56
CA ARG A 197 -9.90 5.97 12.39
C ARG A 197 -8.74 5.38 11.58
N SER A 198 -7.52 5.37 12.11
CA SER A 198 -6.37 4.84 11.40
C SER A 198 -6.29 3.32 11.47
N THR A 199 -5.59 2.74 10.50
CA THR A 199 -5.38 1.30 10.37
C THR A 199 -3.88 1.03 10.54
N ASP A 200 -3.54 0.17 11.48
CA ASP A 200 -2.22 -0.45 11.61
C ASP A 200 -2.06 -1.42 10.44
N LEU A 201 -0.90 -1.45 9.80
CA LEU A 201 -0.58 -2.24 8.61
C LEU A 201 0.56 -3.22 8.88
N SER A 202 1.06 -3.28 10.12
CA SER A 202 2.14 -4.17 10.52
C SER A 202 1.71 -5.64 10.49
N MET A 203 0.41 -5.96 10.56
CA MET A 203 -0.09 -7.32 10.43
C MET A 203 -0.11 -7.82 8.98
N ILE A 204 -0.26 -6.93 7.99
CA ILE A 204 -0.39 -7.31 6.58
C ILE A 204 0.98 -7.64 6.00
N SER A 205 1.16 -8.89 5.63
CA SER A 205 2.34 -9.34 4.89
C SER A 205 2.41 -8.76 3.48
N GLN A 206 3.60 -8.32 3.08
CA GLN A 206 3.88 -7.91 1.71
C GLN A 206 3.77 -9.06 0.70
N TYR A 207 3.91 -10.32 1.14
CA TYR A 207 3.90 -11.49 0.25
C TYR A 207 2.51 -11.83 -0.30
N MET A 208 1.46 -11.27 0.29
CA MET A 208 0.06 -11.39 -0.14
C MET A 208 -0.32 -10.41 -1.25
N LEU A 209 0.56 -9.45 -1.56
CA LEU A 209 0.25 -8.32 -2.43
C LEU A 209 0.70 -8.57 -3.87
N ASP A 210 -0.21 -8.33 -4.83
CA ASP A 210 0.10 -8.19 -6.25
C ASP A 210 0.57 -6.77 -6.61
N GLY A 211 0.15 -5.80 -5.81
CA GLY A 211 0.55 -4.41 -5.99
C GLY A 211 -0.02 -3.46 -4.94
N ILE A 212 0.46 -2.22 -4.98
CA ILE A 212 -0.01 -1.14 -4.12
C ILE A 212 -0.31 0.06 -4.99
N GLU A 213 -1.48 0.64 -4.83
CA GLU A 213 -1.90 1.87 -5.49
C GLU A 213 -2.04 2.98 -4.45
N VAL A 214 -1.32 4.08 -4.62
CA VAL A 214 -1.41 5.25 -3.74
C VAL A 214 -1.94 6.43 -4.52
N THR A 215 -3.16 6.85 -4.19
CA THR A 215 -3.82 8.02 -4.77
C THR A 215 -3.69 9.18 -3.80
N LYS A 216 -2.98 10.24 -4.21
CA LYS A 216 -2.72 11.41 -3.35
C LYS A 216 -3.69 12.57 -3.58
N ALA A 217 -4.54 12.48 -4.59
CA ALA A 217 -5.55 13.48 -4.87
C ALA A 217 -6.90 12.78 -4.93
N GLY A 218 -7.85 13.22 -4.10
CA GLY A 218 -9.20 12.69 -4.11
C GLY A 218 -9.79 12.79 -5.52
N THR A 219 -10.40 11.71 -5.98
CA THR A 219 -11.11 11.64 -7.26
C THR A 219 -12.62 11.52 -6.99
N PRO A 220 -13.50 11.98 -7.90
CA PRO A 220 -14.96 11.94 -7.65
C PRO A 220 -15.54 10.54 -7.43
N ASP A 221 -14.83 9.49 -7.85
CA ASP A 221 -15.15 8.07 -7.64
C ASP A 221 -14.75 7.53 -6.27
N GLN A 222 -14.05 8.33 -5.45
CA GLN A 222 -13.66 7.96 -4.08
C GLN A 222 -14.65 8.47 -3.04
N ASP A 223 -14.67 7.79 -1.90
CA ASP A 223 -15.41 8.25 -0.73
C ASP A 223 -14.95 9.66 -0.31
N SER A 224 -15.92 10.51 0.04
CA SER A 224 -15.68 11.92 0.38
C SER A 224 -14.94 12.13 1.73
N ASP A 225 -14.62 11.06 2.44
CA ASP A 225 -14.02 11.12 3.78
C ASP A 225 -12.49 11.07 3.82
N VAL A 226 -11.84 11.25 2.66
CA VAL A 226 -10.38 11.19 2.48
C VAL A 226 -9.78 12.57 2.29
N LEU A 227 -8.93 13.01 3.24
CA LEU A 227 -8.23 14.30 3.16
C LEU A 227 -6.77 14.15 2.71
N GLY A 228 -6.08 13.09 3.15
CA GLY A 228 -4.68 12.86 2.80
C GLY A 228 -4.49 12.12 1.48
N GLY A 229 -5.10 10.95 1.38
CA GLY A 229 -5.08 10.11 0.19
C GLY A 229 -5.52 8.69 0.52
N THR A 230 -5.60 7.87 -0.52
CA THR A 230 -6.03 6.47 -0.43
C THR A 230 -4.86 5.56 -0.76
N VAL A 231 -4.61 4.56 0.07
CA VAL A 231 -3.74 3.42 -0.23
C VAL A 231 -4.62 2.20 -0.48
N ASN A 232 -4.53 1.63 -1.67
CA ASN A 232 -5.21 0.40 -2.05
C ASN A 232 -4.20 -0.73 -2.23
N PHE A 233 -4.32 -1.76 -1.42
CA PHE A 233 -3.54 -2.98 -1.50
C PHE A 233 -4.22 -3.98 -2.43
N LEU A 234 -3.56 -4.37 -3.51
CA LEU A 234 -4.05 -5.38 -4.44
C LEU A 234 -3.57 -6.75 -3.99
N LEU A 235 -4.48 -7.70 -3.81
CA LEU A 235 -4.13 -9.08 -3.40
C LEU A 235 -3.68 -9.91 -4.59
N LYS A 236 -2.76 -10.86 -4.35
CA LYS A 236 -2.34 -11.86 -5.33
C LYS A 236 -3.52 -12.67 -5.85
N LYS A 237 -3.46 -13.03 -7.12
CA LYS A 237 -4.41 -13.90 -7.82
C LYS A 237 -3.65 -14.99 -8.58
N ALA A 238 -4.34 -16.07 -8.92
CA ALA A 238 -3.72 -17.16 -9.67
C ALA A 238 -3.26 -16.70 -11.07
N GLU A 239 -2.05 -17.09 -11.45
CA GLU A 239 -1.52 -16.97 -12.81
C GLU A 239 -1.81 -18.25 -13.63
N PRO A 240 -1.82 -18.19 -14.99
CA PRO A 240 -2.03 -19.36 -15.83
C PRO A 240 -1.03 -20.49 -15.57
N GLY A 241 -1.53 -21.68 -15.23
CA GLY A 241 -0.72 -22.83 -14.84
C GLY A 241 -0.47 -22.95 -13.33
N PHE A 242 0.15 -24.06 -12.92
CA PHE A 242 0.40 -24.34 -11.51
C PHE A 242 1.65 -23.60 -11.03
N HIS A 243 1.50 -22.85 -9.95
CA HIS A 243 2.57 -22.11 -9.29
C HIS A 243 2.58 -22.44 -7.80
N GLY A 244 3.78 -22.62 -7.26
CA GLY A 244 3.96 -22.77 -5.82
C GLY A 244 5.29 -22.14 -5.41
N ASN A 245 5.26 -21.43 -4.29
CA ASN A 245 6.46 -20.80 -3.75
C ASN A 245 6.51 -20.98 -2.23
N ILE A 246 7.72 -21.19 -1.72
CA ILE A 246 8.00 -21.44 -0.31
C ILE A 246 9.16 -20.54 0.09
N ILE A 247 8.96 -19.74 1.13
CA ILE A 247 9.97 -18.84 1.68
C ILE A 247 10.13 -19.20 3.15
N THR A 248 11.38 -19.42 3.56
CA THR A 248 11.73 -19.55 4.97
C THR A 248 12.87 -18.60 5.30
N GLN A 249 12.80 -18.00 6.48
CA GLN A 249 13.85 -17.11 6.99
C GLN A 249 14.12 -17.46 8.45
N GLY A 250 15.38 -17.39 8.85
CA GLY A 250 15.81 -17.50 10.24
C GLY A 250 16.84 -16.41 10.50
N MET A 251 16.80 -15.82 11.69
CA MET A 251 17.66 -14.70 12.02
C MET A 251 18.24 -14.81 13.44
N HIS A 252 19.52 -14.47 13.57
CA HIS A 252 20.15 -14.23 14.85
C HIS A 252 19.89 -12.79 15.30
N ASN A 253 19.24 -12.64 16.44
CA ASN A 253 19.06 -11.33 17.05
C ASN A 253 20.29 -11.03 17.92
N GLY A 254 21.20 -10.17 17.45
CA GLY A 254 22.43 -9.85 18.17
C GLY A 254 22.21 -9.12 19.50
N LEU A 255 21.12 -8.35 19.65
CA LEU A 255 20.81 -7.64 20.88
C LEU A 255 20.35 -8.58 21.99
N ARG A 256 19.50 -9.55 21.65
CA ARG A 256 18.95 -10.54 22.60
C ARG A 256 19.75 -11.84 22.64
N ASN A 257 20.67 -12.03 21.70
CA ASN A 257 21.43 -13.25 21.47
C ASN A 257 20.55 -14.51 21.33
N THR A 258 19.47 -14.41 20.55
CA THR A 258 18.52 -15.50 20.30
C THR A 258 18.40 -15.84 18.81
N TYR A 259 17.83 -17.01 18.51
CA TYR A 259 17.55 -17.48 17.15
C TYR A 259 16.04 -17.75 16.94
N ASN A 260 15.20 -17.10 17.73
CA ASN A 260 13.75 -17.33 17.72
C ASN A 260 13.04 -16.58 16.59
N ASP A 261 13.75 -15.68 15.90
CA ASP A 261 13.21 -14.88 14.82
C ASP A 261 13.16 -15.72 13.54
N ASN A 262 11.96 -16.04 13.08
CA ASN A 262 11.75 -16.90 11.92
C ASN A 262 10.55 -16.45 11.09
N LYS A 263 10.54 -16.91 9.83
CA LYS A 263 9.43 -16.68 8.90
C LYS A 263 9.20 -17.93 8.06
N PHE A 264 7.94 -18.23 7.79
CA PHE A 264 7.52 -19.29 6.89
C PHE A 264 6.34 -18.81 6.04
N VAL A 265 6.53 -18.79 4.72
CA VAL A 265 5.50 -18.44 3.75
C VAL A 265 5.35 -19.60 2.77
N VAL A 266 4.12 -20.00 2.50
CA VAL A 266 3.78 -20.92 1.43
C VAL A 266 2.63 -20.34 0.63
N ASP A 267 2.80 -20.26 -0.68
CA ASP A 267 1.74 -19.96 -1.61
C ASP A 267 1.61 -21.08 -2.64
N LEU A 268 0.35 -21.41 -2.95
CA LEU A 268 -0.02 -22.36 -4.00
C LEU A 268 -1.12 -21.72 -4.82
N SER A 269 -0.98 -21.75 -6.14
CA SER A 269 -2.01 -21.28 -7.04
C SER A 269 -2.07 -22.08 -8.33
N ASN A 270 -3.25 -22.12 -8.94
CA ASN A 270 -3.44 -22.71 -10.25
C ASN A 270 -4.62 -22.06 -10.95
N ARG A 271 -4.61 -22.09 -12.28
CA ARG A 271 -5.81 -21.89 -13.06
C ARG A 271 -6.29 -23.18 -13.73
N PHE A 272 -7.59 -23.45 -13.59
CA PHE A 272 -8.29 -24.60 -14.13
C PHE A 272 -9.23 -24.19 -15.28
N PHE A 273 -9.75 -25.17 -16.01
CA PHE A 273 -10.74 -24.97 -17.08
C PHE A 273 -10.28 -24.00 -18.18
N ARG A 274 -9.06 -24.18 -18.72
CA ARG A 274 -8.46 -23.28 -19.73
C ARG A 274 -8.38 -21.83 -19.22
N ASP A 275 -7.77 -21.68 -18.05
CA ASP A 275 -7.53 -20.40 -17.37
C ASP A 275 -8.77 -19.64 -16.85
N GLN A 276 -9.95 -20.26 -16.89
CA GLN A 276 -11.19 -19.64 -16.42
C GLN A 276 -11.25 -19.54 -14.90
N LEU A 277 -10.96 -20.63 -14.17
CA LEU A 277 -11.02 -20.65 -12.70
C LEU A 277 -9.62 -20.50 -12.10
N GLY A 278 -9.33 -19.36 -11.49
CA GLY A 278 -8.16 -19.18 -10.64
C GLY A 278 -8.43 -19.55 -9.18
N VAL A 279 -7.50 -20.28 -8.59
CA VAL A 279 -7.48 -20.58 -7.15
C VAL A 279 -6.09 -20.24 -6.62
N LEU A 280 -6.02 -19.44 -5.56
CA LEU A 280 -4.80 -19.13 -4.83
C LEU A 280 -5.05 -19.29 -3.33
N MET A 281 -4.13 -19.97 -2.66
CA MET A 281 -4.08 -20.09 -1.21
C MET A 281 -2.68 -19.76 -0.72
N GLN A 282 -2.59 -18.99 0.35
CA GLN A 282 -1.31 -18.64 0.95
C GLN A 282 -1.44 -18.60 2.48
N VAL A 283 -0.35 -19.01 3.13
CA VAL A 283 -0.14 -18.91 4.58
C VAL A 283 1.21 -18.24 4.81
N ASP A 284 1.25 -17.25 5.70
CA ASP A 284 2.48 -16.59 6.17
C ASP A 284 2.47 -16.51 7.69
N LEU A 285 3.47 -17.14 8.31
CA LEU A 285 3.71 -17.18 9.74
C LEU A 285 5.06 -16.51 10.03
N GLU A 286 5.12 -15.63 11.01
CA GLU A 286 6.35 -14.94 11.37
C GLU A 286 6.43 -14.69 12.87
N ASN A 287 7.59 -14.98 13.46
CA ASN A 287 7.95 -14.55 14.80
C ASN A 287 9.14 -13.60 14.72
N ARG A 288 9.05 -12.44 15.39
CA ARG A 288 10.09 -11.41 15.32
C ARG A 288 10.29 -10.69 16.64
N ASN A 289 11.52 -10.68 17.15
CA ASN A 289 11.91 -9.84 18.27
C ASN A 289 12.37 -8.46 17.78
N ARG A 290 11.60 -7.45 18.15
CA ARG A 290 11.79 -6.02 17.84
C ARG A 290 12.23 -5.22 19.07
N GLY A 291 12.95 -5.88 19.98
CA GLY A 291 13.46 -5.23 21.18
C GLY A 291 14.48 -4.14 20.87
N SER A 292 14.57 -3.15 21.74
CA SER A 292 15.47 -2.00 21.63
C SER A 292 16.02 -1.59 22.98
N ASN A 293 17.23 -1.02 22.99
CA ASN A 293 17.70 -0.21 24.11
C ASN A 293 17.67 1.26 23.69
N GLU A 294 17.05 2.09 24.51
CA GLU A 294 16.83 3.50 24.21
C GLU A 294 17.42 4.36 25.32
N VAL A 295 18.18 5.39 24.93
CA VAL A 295 18.68 6.42 25.82
C VAL A 295 17.99 7.73 25.46
N GLY A 296 17.32 8.33 26.43
CA GLY A 296 16.66 9.62 26.31
C GLY A 296 17.17 10.61 27.33
N THR A 297 17.18 11.89 26.98
CA THR A 297 17.62 12.96 27.88
C THR A 297 16.59 14.07 27.94
N GLY A 298 16.26 14.53 29.15
CA GLY A 298 15.47 15.74 29.36
C GLY A 298 16.38 16.97 29.42
N TYR A 299 15.94 18.08 28.85
CA TYR A 299 16.59 19.38 29.01
C TYR A 299 15.61 20.38 29.63
N TYR A 300 16.16 21.26 30.45
CA TYR A 300 15.43 22.37 31.04
C TYR A 300 16.10 23.69 30.67
N LEU A 301 15.31 24.64 30.17
CA LEU A 301 15.72 26.01 29.89
C LEU A 301 15.44 26.87 31.11
N GLN A 302 16.50 27.39 31.75
CA GLN A 302 16.34 28.27 32.90
C GLN A 302 16.26 29.73 32.44
N GLY A 303 15.04 30.19 32.18
CA GLY A 303 14.80 31.53 31.65
C GLY A 303 15.15 31.64 30.17
N ALA A 304 14.46 32.56 29.48
CA ALA A 304 14.71 32.84 28.07
C ALA A 304 14.95 34.35 27.91
N THR A 305 16.16 34.72 27.50
CA THR A 305 16.48 36.05 27.04
C THR A 305 16.51 36.07 25.52
N LEU A 306 15.88 37.09 24.93
CA LEU A 306 15.87 37.30 23.48
C LEU A 306 17.32 37.59 23.01
N ASP A 307 17.65 37.17 21.79
CA ASP A 307 18.93 37.47 21.12
C ASP A 307 20.20 37.00 21.86
N THR A 308 20.07 36.00 22.73
CA THR A 308 21.19 35.38 23.47
C THR A 308 21.08 33.86 23.46
N ALA A 309 22.24 33.19 23.55
CA ALA A 309 22.28 31.74 23.70
C ALA A 309 21.86 31.37 25.13
N ASN A 310 20.64 30.88 25.28
CA ASN A 310 20.10 30.46 26.57
C ASN A 310 20.76 29.15 27.03
N PRO A 311 21.24 29.06 28.28
CA PRO A 311 21.84 27.83 28.78
C PRO A 311 20.79 26.73 28.89
N LEU A 312 21.11 25.56 28.35
CA LEU A 312 20.33 24.34 28.45
C LEU A 312 20.97 23.44 29.51
N TYR A 313 20.18 23.06 30.52
CA TYR A 313 20.63 22.14 31.56
C TYR A 313 20.05 20.77 31.32
N LEU A 314 20.89 19.74 31.40
CA LEU A 314 20.45 18.36 31.36
C LEU A 314 19.66 18.07 32.65
N SER A 315 18.37 17.78 32.53
CA SER A 315 17.48 17.59 33.69
C SER A 315 17.24 16.13 34.02
N SER A 316 17.26 15.25 33.03
CA SER A 316 17.10 13.82 33.27
C SER A 316 17.84 12.95 32.25
N LEU A 317 18.21 11.75 32.68
CA LEU A 317 18.68 10.67 31.83
C LEU A 317 17.71 9.49 31.96
N ASN A 318 17.22 8.97 30.85
CA ASN A 318 16.25 7.89 30.79
C ASN A 318 16.85 6.73 30.01
N LEU A 319 16.95 5.57 30.62
CA LEU A 319 17.39 4.34 30.01
C LEU A 319 16.18 3.40 29.92
N ASN A 320 15.84 2.95 28.72
CA ASN A 320 14.74 2.01 28.52
C ASN A 320 15.26 0.75 27.82
N ASP A 321 14.88 -0.40 28.36
CA ASP A 321 14.98 -1.68 27.69
C ASP A 321 13.57 -2.12 27.26
N TRP A 322 13.34 -2.19 25.95
CA TRP A 322 12.09 -2.67 25.37
C TRP A 322 12.29 -4.09 24.85
N ILE A 323 11.53 -5.04 25.38
CA ILE A 323 11.34 -6.36 24.79
C ILE A 323 10.03 -6.31 24.03
N ARG A 324 10.08 -6.52 22.72
CA ARG A 324 8.90 -6.50 21.85
C ARG A 324 8.90 -7.76 20.99
N LEU A 325 7.93 -8.64 21.20
CA LEU A 325 7.76 -9.87 20.45
C LEU A 325 6.52 -9.73 19.57
N ASN A 326 6.71 -9.84 18.27
CA ASN A 326 5.63 -9.83 17.29
C ASN A 326 5.44 -11.27 16.77
N ASP A 327 4.23 -11.80 16.88
CA ASP A 327 3.79 -13.04 16.24
C ASP A 327 2.74 -12.70 15.19
N ARG A 328 3.01 -13.00 13.92
CA ARG A 328 2.10 -12.72 12.80
C ARG A 328 1.61 -13.99 12.17
N GLN A 329 0.32 -13.99 11.88
CA GLN A 329 -0.34 -15.06 11.15
C GLN A 329 -1.22 -14.46 10.08
N ASN A 330 -0.97 -14.86 8.84
CA ASN A 330 -1.64 -14.35 7.67
C ASN A 330 -2.13 -15.52 6.83
N THR A 331 -3.38 -15.47 6.42
CA THR A 331 -3.93 -16.40 5.45
C THR A 331 -4.64 -15.63 4.35
N LEU A 332 -4.39 -16.02 3.11
CA LEU A 332 -5.03 -15.45 1.93
C LEU A 332 -5.67 -16.56 1.11
N GLN A 333 -6.92 -16.37 0.74
CA GLN A 333 -7.64 -17.22 -0.20
C GLN A 333 -8.24 -16.34 -1.28
N VAL A 334 -7.95 -16.65 -2.55
CA VAL A 334 -8.49 -15.91 -3.69
C VAL A 334 -9.02 -16.90 -4.71
N PHE A 335 -10.27 -16.72 -5.11
CA PHE A 335 -10.89 -17.45 -6.20
C PHE A 335 -11.37 -16.45 -7.24
N ASP A 336 -11.13 -16.71 -8.51
CA ASP A 336 -11.70 -15.92 -9.59
C ASP A 336 -12.18 -16.82 -10.71
N PHE A 337 -13.35 -16.52 -11.28
CA PHE A 337 -13.90 -17.25 -12.41
C PHE A 337 -14.21 -16.27 -13.54
N ASN A 338 -13.41 -16.38 -14.61
CA ASN A 338 -13.56 -15.60 -15.82
C ASN A 338 -14.50 -16.29 -16.80
N PHE A 339 -15.43 -15.53 -17.36
CA PHE A 339 -16.36 -15.98 -18.40
C PHE A 339 -16.49 -14.89 -19.47
N PRO A 340 -17.04 -15.18 -20.66
CA PRO A 340 -16.92 -14.28 -21.82
C PRO A 340 -17.36 -12.83 -21.57
N ASN A 341 -18.42 -12.65 -20.77
CA ASN A 341 -19.02 -11.34 -20.53
C ASN A 341 -18.69 -10.80 -19.13
N GLY A 342 -17.73 -11.36 -18.41
CA GLY A 342 -17.49 -10.92 -17.04
C GLY A 342 -16.54 -11.77 -16.22
N ASN A 343 -16.49 -11.43 -14.94
CA ASN A 343 -15.73 -12.15 -13.94
C ASN A 343 -16.48 -12.12 -12.62
N ILE A 344 -16.42 -13.23 -11.88
CA ILE A 344 -16.72 -13.24 -10.46
C ILE A 344 -15.42 -13.50 -9.70
N SER A 345 -15.19 -12.77 -8.63
CA SER A 345 -14.02 -12.95 -7.76
C SER A 345 -14.42 -12.94 -6.30
N TYR A 346 -13.67 -13.72 -5.54
CA TYR A 346 -13.72 -13.83 -4.11
C TYR A 346 -12.32 -13.62 -3.55
N SER A 347 -12.21 -12.87 -2.47
CA SER A 347 -10.99 -12.78 -1.69
C SER A 347 -11.29 -12.82 -0.20
N ASN A 348 -10.56 -13.64 0.54
CA ASN A 348 -10.54 -13.65 1.99
C ASN A 348 -9.11 -13.42 2.46
N LEU A 349 -8.91 -12.30 3.14
CA LEU A 349 -7.67 -11.94 3.82
C LEU A 349 -7.93 -12.00 5.32
N ASN A 350 -7.19 -12.84 6.03
CA ASN A 350 -7.18 -12.85 7.48
C ASN A 350 -5.75 -12.60 7.96
N SER A 351 -5.56 -11.49 8.68
CA SER A 351 -4.27 -11.04 9.19
C SER A 351 -4.36 -10.79 10.69
N ASN A 352 -3.51 -11.45 11.46
CA ASN A 352 -3.36 -11.26 12.90
C ASN A 352 -1.92 -10.86 13.22
N ILE A 353 -1.77 -9.96 14.20
CA ILE A 353 -0.50 -9.75 14.89
C ILE A 353 -0.76 -9.68 16.40
N ASP A 354 -0.06 -10.53 17.13
CA ASP A 354 0.03 -10.46 18.58
C ASP A 354 1.37 -9.79 18.95
N LYS A 355 1.29 -8.75 19.78
CA LYS A 355 2.41 -7.96 20.27
C LYS A 355 2.50 -8.12 21.78
N ASP A 356 3.58 -8.72 22.25
CA ASP A 356 3.96 -8.74 23.66
C ASP A 356 5.09 -7.72 23.87
N ILE A 357 4.83 -6.73 24.71
CA ILE A 357 5.69 -5.59 24.95
C ILE A 357 6.01 -5.50 26.43
N THR A 358 7.24 -5.82 26.81
CA THR A 358 7.75 -5.54 28.15
C THR A 358 8.72 -4.36 28.08
N ARG A 359 8.60 -3.40 29.00
CA ARG A 359 9.53 -2.29 29.14
C ARG A 359 10.08 -2.24 30.56
N TYR A 360 11.40 -2.17 30.66
CA TYR A 360 12.09 -1.76 31.87
C TYR A 360 12.66 -0.36 31.65
N SER A 361 12.43 0.55 32.59
CA SER A 361 12.87 1.93 32.49
C SER A 361 13.57 2.36 33.77
N GLN A 362 14.67 3.08 33.61
CA GLN A 362 15.35 3.79 34.69
C GLN A 362 15.47 5.25 34.31
N SER A 363 14.98 6.14 35.16
CA SER A 363 15.07 7.59 34.99
C SER A 363 15.86 8.19 36.14
N TYR A 364 16.93 8.87 35.81
CA TYR A 364 17.82 9.58 36.72
C TYR A 364 17.41 11.06 36.68
N ASP A 365 16.88 11.58 37.78
CA ASP A 365 16.65 13.01 37.96
C ASP A 365 17.99 13.66 38.31
N LEU A 366 18.51 14.52 37.43
CA LEU A 366 19.85 15.12 37.59
C LEU A 366 19.82 16.46 38.34
N LEU A 367 18.63 17.05 38.51
CA LEU A 367 18.42 18.28 39.28
C LEU A 367 17.99 17.97 40.72
N GLY A 368 17.28 16.86 40.91
CA GLY A 368 16.96 16.30 42.22
C GLY A 368 17.92 15.21 42.65
N ASN A 369 17.55 14.54 43.75
CA ASN A 369 18.28 13.39 44.29
C ASN A 369 17.38 12.14 44.28
N ASN A 370 16.77 11.86 43.12
CA ASN A 370 15.84 10.75 42.96
C ASN A 370 16.21 9.91 41.73
N ARG A 371 15.90 8.62 41.82
CA ARG A 371 15.87 7.73 40.66
C ARG A 371 14.51 7.03 40.59
N PHE A 372 13.94 7.00 39.40
CA PHE A 372 12.70 6.30 39.12
C PHE A 372 12.98 5.02 38.34
N MET A 373 12.28 3.95 38.69
CA MET A 373 12.38 2.67 38.01
C MET A 373 10.97 2.23 37.67
N SER A 374 10.70 1.85 36.43
CA SER A 374 9.41 1.25 36.07
C SER A 374 9.57 -0.03 35.28
N SER A 375 8.63 -0.94 35.52
CA SER A 375 8.44 -2.15 34.73
C SER A 375 7.01 -2.13 34.22
N SER A 376 6.83 -2.39 32.94
CA SER A 376 5.50 -2.46 32.36
C SER A 376 5.39 -3.55 31.32
N GLU A 377 4.21 -4.13 31.23
CA GLU A 377 3.86 -5.22 30.32
C GLU A 377 2.61 -4.83 29.55
N GLY A 378 2.67 -4.99 28.23
CA GLY A 378 1.61 -4.66 27.30
C GLY A 378 1.33 -5.85 26.40
N VAL A 379 0.08 -6.29 26.34
CA VAL A 379 -0.36 -7.31 25.38
C VAL A 379 -1.37 -6.67 24.45
N ASN A 380 -1.07 -6.68 23.15
CA ASN A 380 -1.93 -6.13 22.12
C ASN A 380 -2.12 -7.15 20.99
N SER A 381 -3.37 -7.46 20.66
CA SER A 381 -3.73 -8.32 19.53
C SER A 381 -4.51 -7.50 18.52
N ILE A 382 -4.02 -7.44 17.28
CA ILE A 382 -4.70 -6.78 16.17
C ILE A 382 -5.06 -7.83 15.12
N GLN A 383 -6.36 -8.01 14.92
CA GLN A 383 -6.92 -8.92 13.91
C GLN A 383 -7.68 -8.14 12.87
N VAL A 384 -7.45 -8.44 11.59
CA VAL A 384 -8.20 -7.92 10.46
C VAL A 384 -8.66 -9.08 9.59
N LEU A 385 -9.98 -9.24 9.50
CA LEU A 385 -10.63 -10.10 8.52
C LEU A 385 -11.24 -9.22 7.44
N THR A 386 -10.86 -9.43 6.18
CA THR A 386 -11.46 -8.77 5.03
C THR A 386 -11.92 -9.80 4.02
N GLU A 387 -13.22 -9.85 3.80
CA GLU A 387 -13.86 -10.71 2.81
C GLU A 387 -14.49 -9.85 1.72
N SER A 388 -14.33 -10.24 0.46
CA SER A 388 -14.95 -9.56 -0.66
C SER A 388 -15.44 -10.54 -1.72
N TRP A 389 -16.65 -10.29 -2.20
CA TRP A 389 -17.26 -10.88 -3.39
C TRP A 389 -17.45 -9.76 -4.41
N LYS A 390 -17.04 -10.00 -5.65
CA LYS A 390 -17.24 -9.05 -6.75
C LYS A 390 -17.71 -9.76 -7.99
N LEU A 391 -18.74 -9.23 -8.62
CA LEU A 391 -19.28 -9.66 -9.90
C LEU A 391 -19.19 -8.47 -10.85
N ASN A 392 -18.41 -8.62 -11.91
CA ASN A 392 -18.31 -7.63 -12.97
C ASN A 392 -18.89 -8.26 -14.24
N LEU A 393 -19.95 -7.67 -14.78
CA LEU A 393 -20.58 -8.04 -16.04
C LEU A 393 -20.42 -6.88 -17.01
N SER A 394 -19.97 -7.16 -18.23
CA SER A 394 -19.80 -6.14 -19.25
C SER A 394 -20.24 -6.66 -20.61
N ASN A 395 -21.17 -5.95 -21.23
CA ASN A 395 -21.54 -6.10 -22.64
C ASN A 395 -21.16 -4.80 -23.39
N GLU A 396 -21.52 -4.69 -24.68
CA GLU A 396 -21.16 -3.51 -25.50
C GLU A 396 -21.76 -2.20 -24.96
N ASP A 397 -22.98 -2.25 -24.43
CA ASP A 397 -23.72 -1.05 -24.01
C ASP A 397 -23.80 -0.87 -22.49
N LEU A 398 -23.45 -1.89 -21.70
CA LEU A 398 -23.71 -1.91 -20.27
C LEU A 398 -22.56 -2.55 -19.48
N VAL A 399 -22.12 -1.85 -18.45
CA VAL A 399 -21.25 -2.37 -17.40
C VAL A 399 -22.05 -2.45 -16.10
N PHE A 400 -22.04 -3.61 -15.47
CA PHE A 400 -22.69 -3.87 -14.20
C PHE A 400 -21.68 -4.46 -13.22
N ASP A 401 -21.45 -3.74 -12.13
CA ASP A 401 -20.57 -4.17 -11.06
C ASP A 401 -21.39 -4.33 -9.77
N ALA A 402 -21.33 -5.50 -9.16
CA ALA A 402 -21.92 -5.80 -7.87
C ALA A 402 -20.85 -6.33 -6.92
N TYR A 403 -20.87 -5.87 -5.68
CA TYR A 403 -19.92 -6.31 -4.67
C TYR A 403 -20.58 -6.44 -3.30
N HIS A 404 -20.07 -7.40 -2.52
CA HIS A 404 -20.35 -7.52 -1.10
C HIS A 404 -19.03 -7.62 -0.37
N SER A 405 -18.87 -6.87 0.70
CA SER A 405 -17.61 -6.85 1.45
C SER A 405 -17.85 -6.73 2.93
N PHE A 406 -17.02 -7.42 3.70
CA PHE A 406 -17.00 -7.38 5.16
C PHE A 406 -15.57 -7.11 5.62
N SER A 407 -15.39 -6.13 6.51
CA SER A 407 -14.12 -5.92 7.20
C SER A 407 -14.37 -5.74 8.69
N ASN A 408 -13.66 -6.50 9.52
CA ASN A 408 -13.72 -6.39 10.97
C ASN A 408 -12.32 -6.31 11.55
N SER A 409 -12.15 -5.40 12.51
CA SER A 409 -10.90 -5.18 13.22
C SER A 409 -11.13 -5.32 14.72
N VAL A 410 -10.27 -6.07 15.40
CA VAL A 410 -10.26 -6.17 16.88
C VAL A 410 -8.89 -5.71 17.36
N ASN A 411 -8.86 -4.77 18.29
CA ASN A 411 -7.67 -4.37 19.04
C ASN A 411 -7.97 -4.59 20.52
N ASN A 412 -7.15 -5.41 21.18
CA ASN A 412 -7.27 -5.68 22.61
C ASN A 412 -5.96 -5.30 23.30
N ASP A 413 -5.81 -4.01 23.59
CA ASP A 413 -4.66 -3.44 24.28
C ASP A 413 -4.86 -3.50 25.80
N LYS A 414 -3.92 -4.12 26.50
CA LYS A 414 -3.88 -4.20 27.97
C LYS A 414 -2.49 -3.85 28.43
N TYR A 415 -2.38 -2.96 29.42
CA TYR A 415 -1.10 -2.47 29.91
C TYR A 415 -1.06 -2.46 31.43
N TYR A 416 0.00 -3.04 31.98
CA TYR A 416 0.28 -3.08 33.41
C TYR A 416 1.54 -2.28 33.69
N ASN A 417 1.51 -1.39 34.69
CA ASN A 417 2.66 -0.55 35.00
C ASN A 417 2.95 -0.53 36.50
N PHE A 418 4.20 -0.82 36.84
CA PHE A 418 4.74 -0.73 38.19
C PHE A 418 5.85 0.32 38.19
N SER A 419 5.72 1.34 39.04
CA SER A 419 6.71 2.41 39.15
C SER A 419 7.20 2.55 40.58
N PHE A 420 8.52 2.66 40.74
CA PHE A 420 9.23 2.77 41.99
C PHE A 420 10.07 4.04 42.00
N ARG A 421 10.25 4.63 43.17
CA ARG A 421 11.11 5.79 43.39
C ARG A 421 12.12 5.48 44.48
N GLU A 422 13.40 5.62 44.18
CA GLU A 422 14.49 5.65 45.15
C GLU A 422 14.77 7.11 45.51
N GLN A 423 14.66 7.42 46.80
CA GLN A 423 15.01 8.73 47.34
C GLN A 423 16.47 8.72 47.82
N ASP A 424 17.12 9.89 47.75
CA ASP A 424 18.55 10.05 48.00
C ASP A 424 19.40 9.16 47.09
N ALA A 425 19.08 9.14 45.80
CA ALA A 425 19.65 8.16 44.87
C ALA A 425 21.15 8.33 44.55
N TYR A 426 21.78 9.43 44.95
CA TYR A 426 23.18 9.74 44.65
C TYR A 426 24.01 10.08 45.88
N ASP A 427 25.24 9.56 45.92
CA ASP A 427 26.25 9.88 46.95
C ASP A 427 26.94 11.25 46.73
N SER A 428 26.80 11.83 45.54
CA SER A 428 27.39 13.12 45.19
C SER A 428 26.56 13.85 44.13
N THR A 429 26.90 15.12 43.87
CA THR A 429 26.21 15.88 42.82
C THR A 429 26.47 15.30 41.44
N VAL A 430 25.39 15.01 40.73
CA VAL A 430 25.38 14.48 39.36
C VAL A 430 25.18 15.55 38.28
N MET A 431 25.06 16.82 38.70
CA MET A 431 24.88 17.96 37.79
C MET A 431 26.15 18.19 36.95
N ASP A 432 25.98 18.33 35.63
CA ASP A 432 27.08 18.49 34.66
C ASP A 432 28.15 17.40 34.77
N ARG A 433 27.72 16.15 35.00
CA ARG A 433 28.59 14.96 35.03
C ARG A 433 28.32 14.05 33.84
N SER A 434 29.27 13.17 33.53
CA SER A 434 29.10 12.17 32.48
C SER A 434 28.08 11.12 32.89
N ILE A 435 27.45 10.48 31.90
CA ILE A 435 26.51 9.37 32.12
C ILE A 435 27.16 8.26 32.97
N SER A 436 28.43 7.93 32.70
CA SER A 436 29.17 6.93 33.47
C SER A 436 29.28 7.32 34.95
N PHE A 437 29.59 8.59 35.23
CA PHE A 437 29.70 9.08 36.59
C PHE A 437 28.36 9.01 37.33
N VAL A 438 27.27 9.38 36.66
CA VAL A 438 25.90 9.28 37.23
C VAL A 438 25.60 7.85 37.65
N GLN A 439 26.00 6.86 36.85
CA GLN A 439 25.83 5.44 37.18
C GLN A 439 26.75 5.01 38.33
N ASP A 440 28.00 5.48 38.34
CA ASP A 440 29.00 5.12 39.37
C ASP A 440 28.62 5.61 40.78
N VAL A 441 27.92 6.75 40.88
CA VAL A 441 27.54 7.36 42.18
C VAL A 441 26.10 7.08 42.59
N ALA A 442 25.38 6.25 41.83
CA ALA A 442 24.04 5.82 42.19
C ALA A 442 24.09 4.78 43.32
N ILE A 443 23.31 4.97 44.38
CA ILE A 443 23.42 4.16 45.61
C ILE A 443 22.83 2.75 45.45
N HIS A 444 21.73 2.62 44.68
CA HIS A 444 21.00 1.36 44.49
C HIS A 444 20.43 0.78 45.80
N ASP A 445 19.93 1.63 46.70
CA ASP A 445 19.38 1.22 47.99
C ASP A 445 17.91 0.77 47.87
N THR A 446 17.71 -0.55 47.89
CA THR A 446 16.36 -1.16 47.89
C THR A 446 15.56 -0.81 49.16
N GLY A 447 16.21 -0.48 50.28
CA GLY A 447 15.54 -0.09 51.53
C GLY A 447 14.93 1.31 51.48
N LYS A 448 15.41 2.17 50.57
CA LYS A 448 14.86 3.51 50.27
C LYS A 448 13.98 3.54 49.03
N THR A 449 13.72 2.40 48.42
CA THR A 449 12.89 2.29 47.22
C THR A 449 11.42 2.09 47.63
N ILE A 450 10.56 3.02 47.22
CA ILE A 450 9.13 2.97 47.52
C ILE A 450 8.32 2.73 46.23
N LEU A 451 7.20 2.01 46.35
CA LEU A 451 6.21 1.92 45.28
C LEU A 451 5.59 3.31 45.07
N ASN A 452 5.80 3.88 43.90
CA ASN A 452 5.36 5.23 43.57
C ASN A 452 3.98 5.22 42.90
N GLN A 453 3.75 4.30 41.96
CA GLN A 453 2.48 4.18 41.23
C GLN A 453 2.26 2.74 40.76
N TYR A 454 1.00 2.34 40.75
CA TYR A 454 0.51 1.07 40.21
C TYR A 454 -0.77 1.33 39.44
N ASP A 455 -0.73 1.12 38.12
CA ASP A 455 -1.89 1.22 37.23
C ASP A 455 -2.14 -0.14 36.58
N PHE A 456 -3.39 -0.60 36.64
CA PHE A 456 -3.86 -1.87 36.10
C PHE A 456 -5.04 -1.66 35.15
#